data_AF-A0A9D4FB43-F1
#
_entry.id   AF-A0A9D4FB43-F1
#
_cell.length_a   1.000
_cell.length_b   1.000
_cell.length_c   1.000
_cell.angle_alpha   90.00
_cell.angle_beta   90.00
_cell.angle_gamma   90.00
#
_symmetry.space_group_name_H-M   'P 1'
#
loop_
_entity.id
_entity.type
_entity.pdbx_description
1 polymer ?
#
loop_
_entity_poly.entity_id
_entity_poly.type
_entity_poly.pdbx_seq_one_letter_code
_entity_poly.pdbx_strand_id
1 'polypeptide(L)'
;MTWKHRVCKIFSCVQYSPEIFLDDNLTFVYWSPQSGDVSSEGLADLFETLRQHTYIPQRQAQGPFLFSVDHCFSMRGQGTVLTGTALSGQLAVNDVSIM
;
A
#
# COMPACT_ATOMS: atom_id res chain seq x y z
N MET A 1 -2.22 33.73 29.24
CA MET A 1 -2.80 33.60 27.88
C MET A 1 -1.76 32.95 26.97
N THR A 2 -1.63 31.63 27.07
CA THR A 2 -0.55 30.84 26.46
C THR A 2 -1.18 29.78 25.56
N TRP A 3 -1.57 30.20 24.36
CA TRP A 3 -2.16 29.38 23.29
C TRP A 3 -1.36 29.52 21.98
N LYS A 4 -0.04 29.66 22.07
CA LYS A 4 0.88 29.67 20.93
C LYS A 4 1.94 28.60 21.18
N HIS A 5 2.11 27.69 20.23
CA HIS A 5 3.28 26.80 20.01
C HIS A 5 3.10 25.27 20.05
N ARG A 6 1.89 24.71 20.08
CA ARG A 6 1.74 23.23 19.92
C ARG A 6 0.91 22.71 18.74
N VAL A 7 0.25 23.56 17.96
CA VAL A 7 -0.59 23.10 16.83
C VAL A 7 0.12 23.16 15.46
N CYS A 8 1.25 23.88 15.34
CA CYS A 8 1.89 24.11 14.03
C CYS A 8 2.75 22.96 13.47
N LYS A 9 2.86 21.79 14.12
CA LYS A 9 3.77 20.73 13.65
C LYS A 9 3.12 19.60 12.85
N ILE A 10 1.79 19.53 12.78
CA ILE A 10 1.08 18.53 11.97
C ILE A 10 0.91 19.00 10.51
N PHE A 11 0.99 20.32 10.26
CA PHE A 11 0.75 20.87 8.91
C PHE A 11 1.93 20.81 7.94
N SER A 12 3.16 20.52 8.36
CA SER A 12 4.33 20.64 7.45
C SER A 12 4.62 19.40 6.60
N CYS A 13 3.81 18.34 6.68
CA CYS A 13 3.97 17.12 5.88
C CYS A 13 2.83 16.92 4.86
N VAL A 14 2.05 17.95 4.58
CA VAL A 14 1.03 17.94 3.52
C VAL A 14 1.37 19.04 2.53
N GLN A 15 2.43 18.84 1.74
CA GLN A 15 2.62 19.62 0.52
C GLN A 15 3.00 18.69 -0.63
N TYR A 16 2.13 18.72 -1.65
CA TYR A 16 2.31 18.38 -3.07
C TYR A 16 1.70 17.07 -3.61
N SER A 17 0.40 17.11 -3.91
CA SER A 17 -0.22 16.54 -5.13
C SER A 17 -1.62 17.18 -5.33
N PRO A 18 -1.99 17.69 -6.52
CA PRO A 18 -3.13 18.59 -6.70
C PRO A 18 -4.49 17.90 -6.90
N GLU A 19 -4.71 16.74 -6.29
CA GLU A 19 -6.03 16.12 -6.16
C GLU A 19 -6.18 15.59 -4.73
N ILE A 20 -6.33 16.51 -3.77
CA ILE A 20 -6.83 16.14 -2.46
C ILE A 20 -8.34 15.94 -2.65
N PHE A 21 -8.76 14.69 -2.82
CA PHE A 21 -10.15 14.31 -2.61
C PHE A 21 -10.50 14.75 -1.17
N LEU A 22 -11.29 15.82 -1.04
CA LEU A 22 -11.90 16.27 0.21
C LEU A 22 -13.04 15.30 0.55
N ASP A 23 -12.70 14.04 0.79
CA ASP A 23 -13.61 13.12 1.46
C ASP A 23 -13.33 13.22 2.96
N ASP A 24 -14.37 13.43 3.77
CA ASP A 24 -14.33 13.78 5.20
C ASP A 24 -13.69 12.72 6.15
N ASN A 25 -12.94 11.74 5.63
CA ASN A 25 -12.33 10.65 6.40
C ASN A 25 -10.87 10.92 6.77
N LEU A 26 -10.66 11.96 7.57
CA LEU A 26 -9.39 12.22 8.23
C LEU A 26 -9.21 11.32 9.45
N THR A 27 -8.39 10.27 9.33
CA THR A 27 -7.98 9.43 10.45
C THR A 27 -6.62 9.89 10.99
N PHE A 28 -6.57 10.31 12.26
CA PHE A 28 -5.33 10.71 12.91
C PHE A 28 -4.58 9.50 13.45
N VAL A 29 -3.30 9.38 13.09
CA VAL A 29 -2.44 8.27 13.52
C VAL A 29 -1.16 8.82 14.10
N TYR A 30 -0.74 8.29 15.24
CA TYR A 30 0.57 8.54 15.82
C TYR A 30 1.45 7.29 15.69
N TRP A 31 2.58 7.44 15.00
CA TRP A 31 3.58 6.38 14.85
C TRP A 31 4.98 6.90 15.14
N SER A 32 5.71 6.18 16.01
CA SER A 32 7.11 6.46 16.31
C SER A 32 8.03 5.33 15.82
N PRO A 33 9.14 5.63 15.11
CA PRO A 33 10.09 4.63 14.61
C PRO A 33 11.02 4.03 15.68
N GLN A 34 10.86 4.41 16.94
CA GLN A 34 11.80 4.04 18.02
C GLN A 34 11.42 2.69 18.62
N SER A 35 12.42 1.83 18.84
CA SER A 35 12.29 0.47 19.39
C SER A 35 11.93 0.40 20.88
N GLY A 36 11.45 1.51 21.45
CA GLY A 36 10.90 1.55 22.82
C GLY A 36 9.42 1.19 22.80
N ASP A 37 8.90 0.73 23.94
CA ASP A 37 7.49 0.36 24.15
C ASP A 37 6.56 1.59 24.10
N VAL A 38 6.50 2.24 22.94
CA VAL A 38 5.57 3.33 22.65
C VAL A 38 4.49 2.73 21.75
N SER A 39 3.31 2.52 22.32
CA SER A 39 2.16 1.99 21.59
C SER A 39 1.78 2.94 20.45
N SER A 40 1.60 2.39 19.25
CA SER A 40 1.01 3.14 18.15
C SER A 40 -0.46 3.39 18.44
N GLU A 41 -0.88 4.65 18.32
CA GLU A 41 -2.27 5.07 18.55
C GLU A 41 -2.95 5.36 17.21
N GLY A 42 -4.22 4.96 17.08
CA GLY A 42 -5.03 5.22 15.88
C GLY A 42 -4.82 4.25 14.71
N LEU A 43 -3.96 3.22 14.84
CA LEU A 43 -3.80 2.21 13.79
C LEU A 43 -5.05 1.36 13.55
N ALA A 44 -5.81 1.04 14.61
CA ALA A 44 -7.05 0.30 14.48
C ALA A 44 -8.06 1.05 13.59
N ASP A 45 -8.28 2.34 13.91
CA ASP A 45 -9.17 3.23 13.17
C ASP A 45 -8.69 3.39 11.71
N LEU A 46 -7.37 3.46 11.49
CA LEU A 46 -6.81 3.50 10.14
C LEU A 46 -7.14 2.23 9.35
N PHE A 47 -6.98 1.04 9.95
CA PHE A 47 -7.32 -0.22 9.28
C PHE A 47 -8.81 -0.31 8.95
N GLU A 48 -9.68 0.12 9.86
CA GLU A 48 -11.13 0.13 9.61
C GLU A 48 -11.49 1.10 8.48
N THR A 49 -10.93 2.31 8.51
CA THR A 49 -11.12 3.30 7.45
C THR A 49 -10.64 2.77 6.11
N LEU A 50 -9.44 2.20 6.05
CA LEU A 50 -8.91 1.60 4.82
C LEU A 50 -9.84 0.49 4.32
N ARG A 51 -10.29 -0.42 5.18
CA ARG A 51 -11.21 -1.50 4.77
C ARG A 51 -12.53 -0.97 4.21
N GLN A 52 -13.09 0.09 4.80
CA GLN A 52 -14.34 0.70 4.34
C GLN A 52 -14.20 1.38 2.98
N HIS A 53 -13.01 1.92 2.67
CA HIS A 53 -12.76 2.67 1.44
C HIS A 53 -12.00 1.87 0.37
N THR A 54 -11.45 0.71 0.71
CA THR A 54 -10.79 -0.15 -0.27
C THR A 54 -11.83 -0.94 -1.06
N TYR A 55 -11.81 -0.75 -2.37
CA TYR A 55 -12.56 -1.60 -3.29
C TYR A 55 -11.74 -2.84 -3.65
N ILE A 56 -12.38 -4.01 -3.61
CA ILE A 56 -11.80 -5.25 -4.15
C ILE A 56 -12.30 -5.42 -5.59
N PRO A 57 -11.44 -5.24 -6.61
CA PRO A 57 -11.85 -5.42 -7.99
C PRO A 57 -12.22 -6.87 -8.29
N GLN A 58 -13.26 -7.06 -9.11
CA GLN A 58 -13.55 -8.35 -9.69
C GLN A 58 -12.43 -8.69 -10.69
N ARG A 59 -11.60 -9.68 -10.33
CA ARG A 59 -10.50 -10.13 -11.18
C ARG A 59 -11.04 -11.00 -12.30
N GLN A 60 -10.72 -10.65 -13.55
CA GLN A 60 -11.05 -11.48 -14.71
C GLN A 60 -9.94 -12.51 -14.92
N ALA A 61 -10.27 -13.78 -14.70
CA ALA A 61 -9.36 -14.89 -14.93
C ALA A 61 -9.30 -15.34 -16.39
N GLN A 62 -10.24 -14.88 -17.23
CA GLN A 62 -10.24 -15.16 -18.66
C GLN A 62 -9.36 -14.16 -19.42
N GLY A 63 -8.80 -14.60 -20.55
CA GLY A 63 -7.95 -13.79 -21.41
C GLY A 63 -6.45 -14.05 -21.18
N PRO A 64 -5.58 -13.30 -21.89
CA PRO A 64 -4.15 -13.47 -21.77
C PRO A 64 -3.67 -13.13 -20.36
N PHE A 65 -2.69 -13.90 -19.88
CA PHE A 65 -2.02 -13.61 -18.62
C PHE A 65 -1.10 -12.39 -18.80
N LEU A 66 -1.29 -11.38 -17.96
CA LEU A 66 -0.48 -10.16 -17.97
C LEU A 66 0.10 -9.94 -16.57
N PHE A 67 1.41 -9.79 -16.50
CA PHE A 67 2.15 -9.68 -15.25
C PHE A 67 3.15 -8.53 -15.30
N SER A 68 3.03 -7.59 -14.37
CA SER A 68 4.01 -6.50 -14.20
C SER A 68 5.09 -6.96 -13.24
N VAL A 69 6.34 -6.98 -13.68
CA VAL A 69 7.48 -7.40 -12.85
C VAL A 69 8.02 -6.24 -12.03
N ASP A 70 8.09 -6.45 -10.72
CA ASP A 70 8.68 -5.51 -9.77
C ASP A 70 10.14 -5.88 -9.50
N HIS A 71 10.41 -7.18 -9.29
CA HIS A 71 11.76 -7.66 -8.99
C HIS A 71 12.07 -8.96 -9.73
N CYS A 72 13.32 -9.08 -10.19
CA CYS A 72 13.86 -10.26 -10.84
C CYS A 72 15.21 -10.59 -10.21
N PHE A 73 15.37 -11.80 -9.70
CA PHE A 73 16.64 -12.24 -9.13
C PHE A 73 16.90 -13.72 -9.38
N SER A 74 18.17 -14.07 -9.53
CA SER A 74 18.61 -15.46 -9.72
C SER A 74 18.78 -16.18 -8.39
N MET A 75 18.36 -17.44 -8.32
CA MET A 75 18.58 -18.36 -7.22
C MET A 75 19.43 -19.55 -7.69
N ARG A 76 20.63 -19.70 -7.12
CA ARG A 76 21.60 -20.72 -7.54
C ARG A 76 20.99 -22.12 -7.45
N GLY A 77 21.06 -22.87 -8.54
CA GLY A 77 20.55 -24.25 -8.64
C GLY A 77 19.04 -24.37 -8.87
N GLN A 78 18.29 -23.26 -8.91
CA GLN A 78 16.82 -23.26 -8.98
C GLN A 78 16.25 -22.37 -10.10
N GLY A 79 17.07 -21.51 -10.70
CA GLY A 79 16.69 -20.64 -11.81
C GLY A 79 16.49 -19.19 -11.39
N THR A 80 15.54 -18.49 -12.01
CA THR A 80 15.22 -17.08 -11.76
C THR A 80 13.84 -16.95 -11.15
N VAL A 81 13.73 -16.09 -10.14
CA VAL A 81 12.47 -15.74 -9.48
C VAL A 81 12.05 -14.35 -9.93
N LEU A 82 10.79 -14.23 -10.33
CA LEU A 82 10.12 -12.98 -10.68
C LEU A 82 9.04 -12.71 -9.64
N THR A 83 9.01 -11.52 -9.08
CA THR A 83 7.91 -11.02 -8.24
C THR A 83 7.29 -9.81 -8.90
N GLY A 84 5.98 -9.64 -8.69
CA GLY A 84 5.21 -8.71 -9.49
C GLY A 84 3.72 -8.77 -9.21
N THR A 85 2.97 -7.97 -9.95
CA THR A 85 1.51 -7.87 -9.85
C THR A 85 0.86 -8.49 -11.09
N ALA A 86 -0.05 -9.45 -10.87
CA ALA A 86 -0.90 -10.00 -11.93
C ALA A 86 -2.02 -9.00 -12.27
N LEU A 87 -1.98 -8.49 -13.51
CA LEU A 87 -2.91 -7.47 -14.00
C LEU A 87 -4.16 -8.09 -14.64
N SER A 88 -4.02 -9.26 -15.29
CA SER A 88 -5.13 -9.95 -15.97
C SER A 88 -4.80 -11.43 -16.17
N GLY A 89 -5.85 -12.24 -16.36
CA GLY A 89 -5.74 -13.66 -16.65
C GLY A 89 -5.33 -14.48 -15.43
N GLN A 90 -4.94 -15.73 -15.68
CA GLN A 90 -4.44 -16.65 -14.66
C GLN A 90 -3.27 -17.46 -15.23
N LEU A 91 -2.42 -17.96 -14.33
CA LEU A 91 -1.32 -18.84 -14.66
C LEU A 91 -1.22 -19.92 -13.58
N ALA A 92 -1.05 -21.17 -13.99
CA ALA A 92 -0.81 -22.30 -13.10
C ALA A 92 0.63 -22.78 -13.19
N VAL A 93 1.04 -23.62 -12.23
CA VAL A 93 2.36 -24.24 -12.24
C VAL A 93 2.49 -25.11 -13.50
N ASN A 94 3.61 -24.95 -14.20
CA ASN A 94 3.93 -25.58 -15.48
C ASN A 94 3.26 -24.97 -16.73
N ASP A 95 2.51 -23.87 -16.60
CA ASP A 95 2.05 -23.12 -17.78
C ASP A 95 3.20 -22.34 -18.43
N VAL A 96 3.16 -22.23 -19.76
CA VAL A 96 4.12 -21.42 -20.53
C VAL A 96 3.57 -20.01 -20.69
N SER A 97 4.14 -19.08 -19.93
CA SER A 97 3.91 -17.64 -20.08
C SER A 97 4.93 -17.06 -21.05
N ILE A 98 4.46 -16.42 -22.12
CA ILE A 98 5.28 -15.45 -22.86
C ILE A 98 5.26 -14.15 -22.06
N MET A 99 6.27 -13.97 -21.21
CA MET A 99 6.51 -12.69 -20.56
C MET A 99 6.93 -11.64 -21.59
#